data_AF-A0ABD6U6D9-F1
#
_entry.id   AF-A0ABD6U6D9-F1
#
_cell.length_a   1.000
_cell.length_b   1.000
_cell.length_c   1.000
_cell.angle_alpha   90.00
_cell.angle_beta   90.00
_cell.angle_gamma   90.00
#
_symmetry.space_group_name_H-M   'P 1'
#
loop_
_entity.id
_entity.type
_entity.pdbx_description
1 polymer ?
#
loop_
_entity_poly.entity_id
_entity_poly.type
_entity_poly.pdbx_seq_one_letter_code
_entity_poly.pdbx_strand_id
1 'polypeptide(L)'
;MKQPAVYIMASQRNGTLYTGVTADLLQRVWQHREGAVEGFTLRYGVKLLVWYEQHESMSGAIAREKAIKKWNRAWKLRLIEERNPQWQDLWSEIVGDSSLAAGSPRSRG
;
A
#
# COMPACT_ATOMS: atom_id res chain seq x y z
N MET A 1 -10.72 2.80 15.48
CA MET A 1 -9.90 4.03 15.68
C MET A 1 -9.17 4.32 14.38
N LYS A 2 -9.13 5.60 13.97
CA LYS A 2 -8.39 6.05 12.79
C LYS A 2 -6.93 6.30 13.20
N GLN A 3 -5.99 5.57 12.62
CA GLN A 3 -4.55 5.71 12.90
C GLN A 3 -3.83 6.33 11.70
N PRO A 4 -3.01 7.37 11.91
CA PRO A 4 -2.13 7.89 10.87
C PRO A 4 -1.25 6.80 10.28
N ALA A 5 -1.19 6.73 8.96
CA ALA A 5 -0.39 5.74 8.26
C ALA A 5 0.27 6.34 7.02
N VAL A 6 1.50 5.92 6.77
CA VAL A 6 2.20 6.12 5.50
C VAL A 6 2.01 4.87 4.67
N TYR A 7 1.82 5.03 3.37
CA TYR A 7 1.59 3.92 2.47
C TYR A 7 2.30 4.13 1.13
N ILE A 8 2.63 3.01 0.49
CA ILE A 8 3.15 2.97 -0.87
C ILE A 8 2.21 2.11 -1.71
N MET A 9 1.71 2.70 -2.79
CA MET A 9 0.97 2.00 -3.83
C MET A 9 1.82 1.84 -5.08
N ALA A 10 1.56 0.79 -5.83
CA ALA A 10 2.21 0.51 -7.10
C ALA A 10 1.19 0.23 -8.22
N SER A 11 1.57 0.52 -9.46
CA SER A 11 0.81 0.06 -10.63
C SER A 11 1.04 -1.42 -10.93
N GLN A 12 2.29 -1.87 -10.79
CA GLN A 12 2.74 -3.26 -10.93
C GLN A 12 4.10 -3.42 -10.24
N ARG A 13 4.60 -4.66 -10.15
CA ARG A 13 5.96 -4.92 -9.65
C ARG A 13 6.97 -4.10 -10.44
N ASN A 14 7.81 -3.34 -9.74
CA ASN A 14 8.79 -2.42 -10.33
C ASN A 14 8.19 -1.34 -11.25
N GLY A 15 6.90 -1.02 -11.11
CA GLY A 15 6.22 0.04 -11.85
C GLY A 15 6.30 1.42 -11.20
N THR A 16 5.29 2.25 -11.47
CA THR A 16 5.13 3.56 -10.83
C THR A 16 4.82 3.38 -9.35
N LEU A 17 5.53 4.12 -8.50
CA LEU A 17 5.31 4.13 -7.06
C LEU A 17 4.66 5.45 -6.64
N TYR A 18 3.63 5.36 -5.82
CA TYR A 18 2.99 6.50 -5.17
C TYR A 18 3.15 6.36 -3.66
N THR A 19 3.72 7.37 -3.02
CA THR A 19 3.84 7.43 -1.55
C THR A 19 2.93 8.52 -1.01
N GLY A 20 2.12 8.17 -0.01
CA GLY A 20 1.20 9.11 0.63
C GLY A 20 1.06 8.84 2.12
N VAL A 21 0.37 9.76 2.80
CA VAL A 21 -0.01 9.67 4.20
C VAL A 21 -1.52 9.88 4.33
N THR A 22 -2.15 9.23 5.30
CA THR A 22 -3.59 9.34 5.58
C THR A 22 -3.87 9.08 7.05
N ALA A 23 -4.95 9.64 7.59
CA ALA A 23 -5.48 9.26 8.91
C ALA A 23 -6.34 7.98 8.84
N ASP A 24 -6.76 7.59 7.64
CA ASP A 24 -7.66 6.47 7.38
C ASP A 24 -7.13 5.68 6.18
N LEU A 25 -6.36 4.63 6.47
CA LEU A 25 -5.71 3.81 5.45
C LEU A 25 -6.73 3.03 4.63
N LEU A 26 -7.68 2.39 5.31
CA LEU A 26 -8.71 1.56 4.69
C LEU A 26 -9.53 2.37 3.67
N GLN A 27 -10.08 3.50 4.10
CA GLN A 27 -10.89 4.36 3.23
C GLN A 27 -10.08 4.87 2.03
N ARG A 28 -8.82 5.28 2.26
CA ARG A 28 -7.98 5.86 1.20
C ARG A 28 -7.54 4.84 0.16
N VAL A 29 -7.18 3.63 0.59
CA VAL A 29 -6.80 2.56 -0.34
C VAL A 29 -8.02 2.10 -1.13
N TRP A 30 -9.18 1.93 -0.48
CA TRP A 30 -10.45 1.64 -1.16
C TRP A 30 -10.74 2.66 -2.27
N GLN A 31 -10.69 3.95 -1.95
CA GLN A 31 -10.90 5.04 -2.91
C GLN A 31 -9.97 4.95 -4.14
N HIS A 32 -8.70 4.60 -3.94
CA HIS A 32 -7.74 4.44 -5.02
C HIS A 32 -7.97 3.18 -5.86
N ARG A 33 -8.40 2.08 -5.25
CA ARG A 33 -8.71 0.81 -5.95
C ARG A 33 -9.94 0.93 -6.83
N GLU A 34 -11.02 1.45 -6.26
CA GLU A 34 -12.31 1.64 -6.94
C GLU A 34 -12.26 2.77 -7.98
N GLY A 35 -11.18 3.56 -7.98
CA GLY A 35 -11.08 4.72 -8.86
C GLY A 35 -12.06 5.84 -8.50
N ALA A 36 -12.58 5.82 -7.26
CA ALA A 36 -13.56 6.79 -6.75
C ALA A 36 -12.97 8.20 -6.55
N VAL A 37 -11.66 8.37 -6.72
CA VAL A 37 -10.98 9.67 -6.71
C VAL A 37 -10.31 9.87 -8.06
N GLU A 38 -10.82 10.81 -8.84
CA GLU A 38 -10.16 11.30 -10.05
C GLU A 38 -8.77 11.86 -9.69
N GLY A 39 -7.73 11.41 -10.40
CA GLY A 39 -6.36 11.89 -10.13
C GLY A 39 -5.26 10.97 -10.65
N PHE A 40 -4.04 11.21 -10.15
CA PHE A 40 -2.80 10.52 -10.57
C PHE A 40 -2.90 8.98 -10.45
N THR A 41 -3.45 8.46 -9.36
CA THR A 41 -3.56 7.01 -9.14
C THR A 41 -4.53 6.33 -10.11
N LEU A 42 -5.64 6.99 -10.48
CA LEU A 42 -6.56 6.52 -11.51
C LEU A 42 -5.88 6.55 -12.89
N ARG A 43 -5.20 7.66 -13.22
CA ARG A 43 -4.54 7.85 -14.53
C ARG A 43 -3.40 6.86 -14.79
N TYR A 44 -2.66 6.45 -13.76
CA TYR A 44 -1.51 5.55 -13.89
C TYR A 44 -1.77 4.11 -13.39
N GLY A 45 -3.03 3.77 -13.09
CA GLY A 45 -3.40 2.41 -12.67
C GLY A 45 -2.75 1.97 -11.35
N VAL A 46 -2.44 2.91 -10.45
CA VAL A 46 -1.78 2.64 -9.17
C VAL A 46 -2.81 2.14 -8.17
N LYS A 47 -3.05 0.82 -8.19
CA LYS A 47 -4.12 0.15 -7.42
C LYS A 47 -3.63 -0.82 -6.36
N LEU A 48 -2.39 -1.27 -6.44
CA LEU A 48 -1.83 -2.28 -5.53
C LEU A 48 -1.29 -1.62 -4.28
N LEU A 49 -1.77 -2.01 -3.10
CA LEU A 49 -1.14 -1.60 -1.85
C LEU A 49 0.03 -2.55 -1.59
N VAL A 50 1.26 -2.06 -1.68
CA VAL A 50 2.46 -2.92 -1.59
C VAL A 50 3.22 -2.76 -0.27
N TRP A 51 2.99 -1.65 0.44
CA TRP A 51 3.61 -1.38 1.74
C TRP A 51 2.81 -0.34 2.52
N TYR A 52 2.79 -0.44 3.85
CA TYR A 52 2.26 0.58 4.75
C TYR A 52 2.94 0.53 6.13
N GLU A 53 2.94 1.65 6.84
CA GLU A 53 3.47 1.83 8.19
C GLU A 53 2.50 2.69 9.01
N GLN A 54 2.05 2.19 10.16
CA GLN A 54 1.17 2.92 11.07
C GLN A 54 2.01 3.74 12.05
N HIS A 55 1.50 4.91 12.43
CA HIS A 55 2.16 5.84 13.32
C HIS A 55 1.20 6.31 14.42
N GLU A 56 1.77 6.59 15.60
CA GLU A 56 1.03 7.13 16.75
C GLU A 56 0.54 8.56 16.51
N SER A 57 1.22 9.32 15.65
CA SER A 57 0.89 10.72 15.37
C SER A 57 0.97 11.05 13.88
N MET A 58 0.13 12.00 13.45
CA MET A 58 0.12 12.49 12.07
C MET A 58 1.44 13.19 11.71
N SER A 59 2.05 13.92 12.65
CA SER A 59 3.35 14.56 12.46
C SER A 59 4.45 13.53 12.17
N GLY A 60 4.48 12.42 12.92
CA GLY A 60 5.39 11.30 12.68
C GLY A 60 5.20 10.69 11.29
N ALA A 61 3.94 10.45 10.89
CA ALA A 61 3.61 9.93 9.58
C ALA A 61 4.04 10.89 8.44
N ILE A 62 3.80 12.20 8.58
CA ILE A 62 4.23 13.21 7.59
C ILE A 62 5.75 13.26 7.48
N ALA A 63 6.48 13.19 8.61
CA ALA A 63 7.94 13.19 8.59
C ALA A 63 8.49 11.95 7.88
N ARG A 64 7.90 10.79 8.13
CA ARG A 64 8.25 9.53 7.48
C ARG A 64 7.97 9.55 5.98
N GLU A 65 6.81 10.06 5.58
CA GLU A 65 6.44 10.23 4.17
C GLU A 65 7.43 11.13 3.42
N LYS A 66 7.79 12.27 4.01
CA LYS A 66 8.80 13.20 3.44
C LYS A 66 10.16 12.53 3.30
N ALA A 67 10.57 11.73 4.29
CA ALA A 67 11.83 10.98 4.22
C ALA A 67 11.80 9.97 3.06
N ILE A 68 10.76 9.14 2.99
CA ILE A 68 10.60 8.13 1.92
C ILE A 68 10.57 8.81 0.55
N LYS A 69 9.85 9.93 0.40
CA LYS A 69 9.79 10.67 -0.88
C LYS A 69 11.18 11.08 -1.39
N LYS A 70 12.08 11.50 -0.49
CA LYS A 70 13.46 11.89 -0.81
C LYS A 70 14.39 10.71 -1.15
N TRP A 71 14.01 9.48 -0.83
CA TRP A 71 14.83 8.31 -1.13
C TRP A 71 14.91 8.04 -2.63
N ASN A 72 16.05 7.51 -3.05
CA ASN A 72 16.21 6.96 -4.38
C ASN A 72 15.27 5.76 -4.58
N ARG A 73 15.06 5.38 -5.84
CA ARG A 73 14.17 4.29 -6.19
C ARG A 73 14.59 2.95 -5.57
N ALA A 74 15.88 2.63 -5.59
CA ALA A 74 16.39 1.35 -5.08
C ALA A 74 16.06 1.14 -3.60
N TRP A 75 16.15 2.18 -2.77
CA TRP A 75 15.83 2.10 -1.35
C TRP A 75 14.33 1.91 -1.11
N LYS A 76 13.47 2.53 -1.94
CA LYS A 76 12.02 2.30 -1.90
C LYS A 76 11.66 0.86 -2.26
N LEU A 77 12.30 0.31 -3.29
CA LEU A 77 12.10 -1.10 -3.67
C LEU A 77 12.54 -2.03 -2.53
N ARG A 78 13.70 -1.77 -1.94
CA ARG A 78 14.20 -2.56 -0.80
C ARG A 78 13.26 -2.53 0.39
N LEU A 79 12.74 -1.34 0.74
CA LEU A 79 11.75 -1.17 1.81
C LEU A 79 10.48 -2.01 1.57
N ILE A 80 10.01 -2.05 0.32
CA ILE A 80 8.85 -2.87 -0.06
C ILE A 80 9.22 -4.35 0.03
N GLU A 81 10.34 -4.76 -0.57
CA GLU A 81 10.76 -6.16 -0.70
C GLU A 81 11.16 -6.82 0.62
N GLU A 82 11.64 -6.04 1.60
CA GLU A 82 11.94 -6.51 2.95
C GLU A 82 10.70 -7.06 3.66
N ARG A 83 9.52 -6.49 3.41
CA ARG A 83 8.24 -6.92 4.02
C ARG A 83 7.36 -7.71 3.05
N ASN A 84 7.45 -7.41 1.76
CA ASN A 84 6.56 -7.91 0.72
C ASN A 84 7.37 -8.27 -0.55
N PRO A 85 8.24 -9.31 -0.49
CA PRO A 85 9.12 -9.68 -1.60
C PRO A 85 8.37 -10.13 -2.85
N GLN A 86 7.14 -10.62 -2.68
CA GLN A 86 6.27 -11.06 -3.75
C GLN A 86 5.39 -9.93 -4.32
N TRP A 87 5.46 -8.73 -3.77
CA TRP A 87 4.64 -7.58 -4.19
C TRP A 87 3.14 -7.89 -4.15
N GLN A 88 2.71 -8.67 -3.16
CA GLN A 88 1.32 -9.00 -2.95
C GLN A 88 0.53 -7.73 -2.59
N ASP A 89 -0.74 -7.74 -2.94
CA ASP A 89 -1.64 -6.66 -2.61
C ASP A 89 -2.10 -6.79 -1.16
N LEU A 90 -1.61 -5.91 -0.29
CA LEU A 90 -1.84 -5.91 1.16
C LEU A 90 -3.25 -5.42 1.54
N TRP A 91 -4.13 -5.20 0.56
CA TRP A 91 -5.53 -4.83 0.80
C TRP A 91 -6.24 -5.83 1.71
N SER A 92 -6.07 -7.13 1.48
CA SER A 92 -6.70 -8.18 2.29
C SER A 92 -6.22 -8.17 3.75
N GLU A 93 -4.98 -7.76 4.01
CA GLU A 93 -4.44 -7.63 5.36
C GLU A 93 -5.13 -6.51 6.15
N ILE A 94 -5.40 -5.37 5.50
CA ILE A 94 -5.96 -4.19 6.17
C ILE A 94 -7.49 -4.19 6.27
N VAL A 95 -8.18 -4.94 5.40
CA VAL A 95 -9.63 -5.17 5.51
C VAL A 95 -9.95 -6.20 6.60
N GLY A 96 -8.94 -6.96 7.05
CA GLY A 96 -9.12 -7.98 8.07
C GLY A 96 -9.88 -9.18 7.52
N ASP A 97 -9.44 -9.71 6.37
CA ASP A 97 -10.06 -10.93 5.84
C ASP A 97 -9.89 -12.08 6.85
N SER A 98 -10.99 -12.39 7.54
CA SER A 98 -11.10 -13.48 8.51
C SER A 98 -11.17 -14.84 7.81
N SER A 99 -10.97 -14.91 6.49
CA SER A 99 -11.19 -16.12 5.68
C SER A 99 -9.95 -16.73 5.00
N LEU A 100 -8.72 -16.24 5.27
CA LEU A 100 -7.51 -16.98 4.85
C LEU A 100 -7.12 -18.15 5.79
N ALA A 101 -8.07 -18.58 6.62
CA ALA A 101 -8.14 -19.93 7.16
C ALA A 101 -8.98 -20.86 6.25
N ALA A 102 -8.60 -21.02 4.99
CA ALA A 102 -9.04 -22.17 4.18
C ALA A 102 -8.11 -22.32 2.98
N GLY A 103 -7.35 -23.42 2.97
CA GLY A 103 -6.59 -23.82 1.81
C GLY A 103 -7.48 -24.01 0.59
N SER A 104 -6.94 -23.74 -0.58
CA SER A 104 -7.32 -24.51 -1.75
C SER A 104 -6.11 -24.67 -2.68
N PRO A 105 -5.55 -25.89 -2.77
CA PRO A 105 -4.65 -26.22 -3.85
C PRO A 105 -5.50 -26.31 -5.12
N ARG A 106 -5.24 -25.46 -6.11
CA ARG A 106 -5.73 -25.73 -7.46
C ARG A 106 -4.91 -26.87 -8.04
N SER A 107 -5.34 -28.10 -7.77
CA SER A 107 -4.95 -29.28 -8.54
C SER A 107 -5.43 -29.13 -9.98
N ARG A 108 -4.51 -29.41 -10.91
CA ARG A 108 -4.82 -29.77 -12.29
C ARG A 108 -5.77 -30.98 -12.29
N GLY A 109 -6.69 -30.99 -13.24
CA GLY A 109 -7.58 -32.10 -13.57
C GLY A 109 -8.46 -31.68 -14.73
#